data_AF-A0A4Q0VID5-F1
#
_entry.id   AF-A0A4Q0VID5-F1
#
_cell.length_a   1.000
_cell.length_b   1.000
_cell.length_c   1.000
_cell.angle_alpha   90.00
_cell.angle_beta   90.00
_cell.angle_gamma   90.00
#
_symmetry.space_group_name_H-M   'P 1'
#
loop_
_entity.id
_entity.type
_entity.pdbx_description
1 polymer ?
#
loop_
_entity_poly.entity_id
_entity_poly.type
_entity_poly.pdbx_seq_one_letter_code
_entity_poly.pdbx_strand_id
1 'polypeptide(L)'
;MTISGDDDNVKYVSLLTDNHSIYYYILMSPKLQGGYTNFQPSGYVLTVGGKTFHLSFNNHQTVTLNVGEKQAVAMNLYGSDGSNVNLSHQAYVSRQIIPQKLGDGTAVKGKGYVLECAIPLADLQGISSTSGQTISLKNPNLWTGSLKVSGGSTGPIVLAGIGALIAVGSVWQFSTRPQKRGPRQS
;
A
#
# COMPACT_ATOMS: atom_id res chain seq x y z
N MET A 1 13.04 -4.51 2.73
CA MET A 1 12.46 -3.55 3.69
C MET A 1 11.80 -4.37 4.78
N THR A 2 12.28 -4.27 6.01
CA THR A 2 11.80 -5.09 7.13
C THR A 2 10.90 -4.22 7.98
N ILE A 3 9.60 -4.49 7.94
CA ILE A 3 8.62 -3.95 8.87
C ILE A 3 8.71 -4.82 10.12
N SER A 4 8.95 -4.23 11.29
CA SER A 4 8.90 -4.94 12.58
C SER A 4 7.57 -4.66 13.27
N GLY A 5 6.82 -5.73 13.56
CA GLY A 5 5.49 -5.76 14.18
C GLY A 5 4.72 -7.00 13.73
N ASP A 6 3.96 -7.62 14.65
CA ASP A 6 3.38 -8.97 14.60
C ASP A 6 3.41 -9.68 13.24
N ASP A 7 4.08 -10.85 13.21
CA ASP A 7 4.21 -11.79 12.09
C ASP A 7 2.87 -12.34 11.56
N ASP A 8 1.76 -11.78 12.04
CA ASP A 8 0.41 -12.12 11.69
C ASP A 8 -0.17 -11.30 10.55
N ASN A 9 0.49 -10.27 10.03
CA ASN A 9 -0.10 -9.44 9.00
C ASN A 9 0.90 -9.12 7.88
N VAL A 10 0.97 -9.96 6.85
CA VAL A 10 1.74 -9.64 5.63
C VAL A 10 1.06 -8.47 4.93
N LYS A 11 1.75 -7.34 4.81
CA LYS A 11 1.26 -6.15 4.11
C LYS A 11 2.32 -5.74 3.09
N TYR A 12 1.93 -5.72 1.83
CA TYR A 12 2.77 -5.19 0.77
C TYR A 12 2.47 -3.71 0.66
N VAL A 13 3.43 -2.91 1.14
CA VAL A 13 3.36 -1.47 0.97
C VAL A 13 4.53 -1.00 0.13
N SER A 14 4.23 -0.19 -0.88
CA SER A 14 5.23 0.58 -1.61
C SER A 14 4.96 2.06 -1.44
N LEU A 15 6.04 2.82 -1.41
CA LEU A 15 6.06 4.27 -1.40
C LEU A 15 7.10 4.67 -2.46
N LEU A 16 6.71 5.55 -3.36
CA LEU A 16 7.55 6.06 -4.44
C LEU A 16 7.29 7.55 -4.58
N THR A 17 8.24 8.29 -5.11
CA THR A 17 8.03 9.68 -5.52
C THR A 17 8.71 9.90 -6.85
N ASP A 18 8.18 10.83 -7.62
CA ASP A 18 8.90 11.51 -8.68
C ASP A 18 8.88 13.02 -8.42
N ASN A 19 9.16 13.83 -9.45
CA ASN A 19 9.17 15.29 -9.35
C ASN A 19 7.77 15.93 -9.31
N HIS A 20 6.70 15.15 -9.48
CA HIS A 20 5.32 15.62 -9.57
C HIS A 20 4.41 15.05 -8.50
N SER A 21 4.64 13.82 -8.05
CA SER A 21 3.73 13.10 -7.18
C SER A 21 4.43 12.13 -6.23
N ILE A 22 3.78 11.88 -5.09
CA ILE A 22 4.08 10.78 -4.19
C ILE A 22 3.06 9.68 -4.47
N TYR A 23 3.53 8.47 -4.74
CA TYR A 23 2.71 7.30 -4.98
C TYR A 23 2.79 6.33 -3.82
N TYR A 24 1.66 5.76 -3.43
CA TYR A 24 1.66 4.64 -2.50
C TYR A 24 0.65 3.57 -2.90
N TYR A 25 1.03 2.34 -2.59
CA TYR A 25 0.24 1.14 -2.80
C TYR A 25 0.21 0.36 -1.50
N ILE A 26 -0.97 0.01 -0.99
CA ILE A 26 -1.13 -0.78 0.23
C ILE A 26 -2.04 -1.96 -0.07
N LEU A 27 -1.52 -3.18 0.04
CA LEU A 27 -2.34 -4.38 0.08
C LEU A 27 -2.67 -4.75 1.54
N MET A 28 -3.95 -4.60 1.91
CA MET A 28 -4.53 -5.05 3.17
C MET A 28 -4.80 -6.56 3.09
N SER A 29 -3.79 -7.35 3.41
CA SER A 29 -3.86 -8.82 3.41
C SER A 29 -4.04 -9.35 4.84
N PRO A 30 -5.28 -9.56 5.33
CA PRO A 30 -5.51 -10.12 6.66
C PRO A 30 -4.91 -11.54 6.75
N LYS A 31 -4.53 -12.00 7.94
CA LYS A 31 -4.26 -13.43 8.20
C LYS A 31 -5.43 -13.97 9.01
N LEU A 32 -6.07 -15.03 8.50
CA LEU A 32 -7.24 -15.65 9.09
C LEU A 32 -8.43 -14.67 9.29
N GLN A 33 -9.54 -15.13 9.89
CA GLN A 33 -10.81 -14.40 9.98
C GLN A 33 -10.77 -13.16 10.91
N GLY A 34 -9.64 -12.85 11.57
CA GLY A 34 -9.53 -11.80 12.60
C GLY A 34 -8.80 -10.51 12.19
N GLY A 35 -8.49 -10.30 10.90
CA GLY A 35 -7.73 -9.13 10.43
C GLY A 35 -8.57 -8.00 9.81
N TYR A 36 -7.91 -7.07 9.10
CA TYR A 36 -8.53 -6.00 8.30
C TYR A 36 -9.32 -6.58 7.12
N THR A 37 -10.54 -7.05 7.37
CA THR A 37 -11.43 -7.58 6.33
C THR A 37 -12.05 -6.48 5.47
N ASN A 38 -11.98 -5.23 5.94
CA ASN A 38 -12.53 -4.04 5.31
C ASN A 38 -11.42 -3.09 4.89
N PHE A 39 -11.74 -2.20 3.96
CA PHE A 39 -10.86 -1.08 3.63
C PHE A 39 -10.70 -0.16 4.85
N GLN A 40 -9.47 0.18 5.20
CA GLN A 40 -9.15 1.14 6.26
C GLN A 40 -9.03 2.56 5.68
N PRO A 41 -9.99 3.46 5.93
CA PRO A 41 -10.03 4.78 5.31
C PRO A 41 -9.27 5.87 6.09
N SER A 42 -8.68 5.54 7.24
CA SER A 42 -8.16 6.56 8.17
C SER A 42 -6.94 6.12 8.96
N GLY A 43 -6.25 7.09 9.56
CA GLY A 43 -5.07 6.90 10.40
C GLY A 43 -3.74 7.03 9.66
N TYR A 44 -3.77 7.46 8.40
CA TYR A 44 -2.58 7.64 7.59
C TYR A 44 -1.90 8.97 7.93
N VAL A 45 -0.59 8.91 8.13
CA VAL A 45 0.23 10.09 8.36
C VAL A 45 1.41 10.05 7.39
N LEU A 46 1.46 11.04 6.51
CA LEU A 46 2.55 11.28 5.58
C LEU A 46 3.42 12.40 6.14
N THR A 47 4.73 12.22 6.13
CA THR A 47 5.70 13.28 6.41
C THR A 47 6.54 13.51 5.17
N VAL A 48 6.67 14.77 4.75
CA VAL A 48 7.49 15.18 3.60
C VAL A 48 8.34 16.37 4.02
N GLY A 49 9.67 16.23 3.99
CA GLY A 49 10.57 17.34 4.34
C GLY A 49 10.33 17.93 5.73
N GLY A 50 9.93 17.10 6.69
CA GLY A 50 9.61 17.51 8.07
C GLY A 50 8.18 18.02 8.29
N LYS A 51 7.40 18.28 7.23
CA LYS A 51 5.99 18.65 7.35
C LYS A 51 5.10 17.42 7.43
N THR A 52 4.05 17.48 8.25
CA THR A 52 3.13 16.36 8.47
C THR A 52 1.78 16.63 7.81
N PHE A 53 1.25 15.61 7.14
CA PHE A 53 -0.08 15.58 6.54
C PHE A 53 -0.83 14.34 7.05
N HIS A 54 -2.05 14.55 7.51
CA HIS A 54 -3.00 13.51 7.87
C HIS A 54 -3.89 13.22 6.67
N LEU A 55 -4.04 11.94 6.33
CA LEU A 55 -4.80 11.52 5.17
C LEU A 55 -6.00 10.70 5.61
N SER A 56 -7.14 11.02 5.04
CA SER A 56 -8.35 10.21 5.11
C SER A 56 -8.94 9.99 3.74
N PHE A 57 -9.67 8.89 3.61
CA PHE A 57 -10.30 8.48 2.37
C PHE A 57 -11.79 8.33 2.59
N ASN A 58 -12.56 8.59 1.53
CA ASN A 58 -13.99 8.31 1.47
C ASN A 58 -14.77 8.81 2.70
N ASN A 59 -14.46 10.02 3.18
CA ASN A 59 -15.07 10.61 4.38
C ASN A 59 -14.99 9.70 5.62
N HIS A 60 -13.83 9.05 5.81
CA HIS A 60 -13.59 8.09 6.90
C HIS A 60 -14.45 6.82 6.83
N GLN A 61 -15.08 6.52 5.68
CA GLN A 61 -15.93 5.35 5.48
C GLN A 61 -15.25 4.26 4.66
N THR A 62 -15.52 3.00 4.99
CA THR A 62 -15.12 1.86 4.14
C THR A 62 -15.90 1.87 2.82
N VAL A 63 -15.44 1.07 1.86
CA VAL A 63 -16.19 0.72 0.65
C VAL A 63 -16.53 -0.77 0.65
N THR A 64 -17.66 -1.13 0.03
CA THR A 64 -18.05 -2.53 -0.18
C THR A 64 -17.85 -2.85 -1.64
N LEU A 65 -16.89 -3.73 -1.94
CA LEU A 65 -16.55 -4.13 -3.30
C LEU A 65 -16.64 -5.64 -3.45
N ASN A 66 -17.09 -6.11 -4.61
CA ASN A 66 -16.88 -7.48 -5.05
C ASN A 66 -15.42 -7.69 -5.45
N VAL A 67 -14.99 -8.94 -5.47
CA VAL A 67 -13.64 -9.28 -5.96
C VAL A 67 -13.55 -8.92 -7.44
N GLY A 68 -12.49 -8.20 -7.81
CA GLY A 68 -12.26 -7.68 -9.16
C GLY A 68 -12.75 -6.25 -9.36
N GLU A 69 -13.56 -5.71 -8.45
CA GLU A 69 -14.04 -4.33 -8.56
C GLU A 69 -12.98 -3.32 -8.09
N LYS A 70 -13.05 -2.13 -8.69
CA LYS A 70 -12.24 -0.96 -8.39
C LYS A 70 -13.13 0.27 -8.36
N GLN A 71 -12.93 1.11 -7.36
CA GLN A 71 -13.70 2.34 -7.15
C GLN A 71 -12.75 3.50 -6.83
N ALA A 72 -12.98 4.66 -7.44
CA ALA A 72 -12.35 5.91 -7.03
C ALA A 72 -12.94 6.37 -5.68
N VAL A 73 -12.09 6.82 -4.76
CA VAL A 73 -12.52 7.34 -3.46
C VAL A 73 -12.03 8.76 -3.27
N ALA A 74 -12.84 9.59 -2.62
CA ALA A 74 -12.39 10.91 -2.19
C ALA A 74 -11.19 10.77 -1.23
N MET A 75 -10.30 11.74 -1.24
CA MET A 75 -9.14 11.84 -0.36
C MET A 75 -9.12 13.23 0.25
N ASN A 76 -8.84 13.30 1.54
CA ASN A 76 -8.57 14.54 2.24
C ASN A 76 -7.12 14.56 2.70
N LEU A 77 -6.46 15.70 2.51
CA LEU A 77 -5.13 16.01 3.00
C LEU A 77 -5.24 17.15 4.01
N TYR A 78 -4.95 16.86 5.27
CA TYR A 78 -4.95 17.85 6.35
C TYR A 78 -3.52 18.05 6.86
N GLY A 79 -2.91 19.20 6.58
CA GLY A 79 -1.58 19.53 7.05
C GLY A 79 -1.58 19.97 8.51
N SER A 80 -0.48 19.70 9.20
CA SER A 80 -0.28 20.12 10.61
C SER A 80 -0.28 21.65 10.81
N ASP A 81 -0.20 22.41 9.72
CA ASP A 81 -0.31 23.87 9.69
C ASP A 81 -1.74 24.38 9.47
N GLY A 82 -2.73 23.46 9.44
CA GLY A 82 -4.13 23.78 9.20
C GLY A 82 -4.54 23.80 7.73
N SER A 83 -3.61 23.55 6.80
CA SER A 83 -3.93 23.36 5.38
C SER A 83 -4.90 22.18 5.20
N ASN A 84 -5.87 22.33 4.31
CA ASN A 84 -6.92 21.33 4.08
C ASN A 84 -7.29 21.28 2.59
N VAL A 85 -7.04 20.14 1.96
CA VAL A 85 -7.28 19.92 0.53
C VAL A 85 -8.10 18.67 0.32
N ASN A 86 -9.17 18.78 -0.47
CA ASN A 86 -10.00 17.65 -0.89
C ASN A 86 -9.69 17.29 -2.34
N LEU A 87 -9.55 16.00 -2.60
CA LEU A 87 -9.12 15.42 -3.86
C LEU A 87 -10.07 14.26 -4.22
N SER A 88 -10.45 14.13 -5.49
CA SER A 88 -11.51 13.19 -5.90
C SER A 88 -11.08 12.11 -6.91
N HIS A 89 -9.84 12.15 -7.42
CA HIS A 89 -9.37 11.23 -8.47
C HIS A 89 -7.94 10.69 -8.22
N GLN A 90 -7.43 10.91 -7.02
CA GLN A 90 -6.07 10.60 -6.64
C GLN A 90 -5.96 9.28 -5.91
N ALA A 91 -7.07 8.70 -5.46
CA ALA A 91 -7.11 7.46 -4.70
C ALA A 91 -8.13 6.48 -5.28
N TYR A 92 -7.72 5.23 -5.37
CA TYR A 92 -8.56 4.12 -5.80
C TYR A 92 -8.46 2.97 -4.83
N VAL A 93 -9.60 2.34 -4.58
CA VAL A 93 -9.70 1.12 -3.79
C VAL A 93 -10.14 0.00 -4.70
N SER A 94 -9.45 -1.13 -4.65
CA SER A 94 -9.88 -2.36 -5.33
C SER A 94 -9.91 -3.53 -4.36
N ARG A 95 -10.58 -4.62 -4.76
CA ARG A 95 -10.62 -5.85 -3.99
C ARG A 95 -10.17 -7.02 -4.84
N GLN A 96 -9.23 -7.81 -4.33
CA GLN A 96 -8.63 -8.90 -5.08
C GLN A 96 -8.50 -10.18 -4.26
N ILE A 97 -8.31 -11.30 -4.97
CA ILE A 97 -7.87 -12.55 -4.35
C ILE A 97 -6.40 -12.42 -3.96
N ILE A 98 -6.07 -12.86 -2.77
CA ILE A 98 -4.71 -12.87 -2.24
C ILE A 98 -4.31 -14.26 -1.81
N PRO A 99 -3.04 -14.65 -2.01
CA PRO A 99 -2.52 -15.85 -1.38
C PRO A 99 -2.38 -15.62 0.12
N GLN A 100 -2.83 -16.59 0.91
CA GLN A 100 -2.67 -16.63 2.36
C GLN A 100 -2.09 -17.98 2.76
N LYS A 101 -1.52 -18.05 3.97
CA LYS A 101 -1.12 -19.30 4.60
C LYS A 101 -1.80 -19.44 5.95
N LEU A 102 -2.34 -20.61 6.20
CA LEU A 102 -2.81 -21.02 7.52
C LEU A 102 -1.61 -21.24 8.46
N GLY A 103 -1.87 -21.39 9.75
CA GLY A 103 -0.81 -21.60 10.77
C GLY A 103 0.02 -22.87 10.55
N ASP A 104 -0.53 -23.87 9.86
CA ASP A 104 0.15 -25.10 9.44
C ASP A 104 0.97 -24.94 8.14
N GLY A 105 0.99 -23.74 7.54
CA GLY A 105 1.67 -23.44 6.29
C GLY A 105 0.86 -23.76 5.02
N THR A 106 -0.35 -24.33 5.16
CA THR A 106 -1.23 -24.65 4.02
C THR A 106 -1.61 -23.37 3.27
N ALA A 107 -1.43 -23.38 1.96
CA ALA A 107 -1.77 -22.25 1.10
C ALA A 107 -3.28 -22.20 0.83
N VAL A 108 -3.89 -21.05 1.09
CA VAL A 108 -5.32 -20.79 0.86
C VAL A 108 -5.51 -19.47 0.10
N LYS A 109 -6.69 -19.32 -0.52
CA LYS A 109 -7.06 -18.07 -1.19
C LYS A 109 -7.89 -17.21 -0.25
N GLY A 110 -7.37 -16.05 0.10
CA GLY A 110 -8.07 -14.99 0.82
C GLY A 110 -8.60 -13.90 -0.09
N LYS A 111 -9.19 -12.87 0.52
CA LYS A 111 -9.60 -11.64 -0.14
C LYS A 111 -8.98 -10.46 0.60
N GLY A 112 -8.50 -9.47 -0.14
CA GLY A 112 -7.88 -8.28 0.43
C GLY A 112 -8.26 -7.02 -0.34
N TYR A 113 -8.29 -5.90 0.36
CA TYR A 113 -8.43 -4.58 -0.25
C TYR A 113 -7.07 -4.01 -0.60
N VAL A 114 -7.02 -3.29 -1.72
CA VAL A 114 -5.84 -2.55 -2.18
C VAL A 114 -6.20 -1.08 -2.18
N LEU A 115 -5.33 -0.25 -1.61
CA LEU A 115 -5.36 1.20 -1.78
C LEU A 115 -4.22 1.61 -2.70
N GLU A 116 -4.55 2.28 -3.80
CA GLU A 116 -3.61 2.90 -4.72
C GLU A 116 -3.82 4.40 -4.69
N CYS A 117 -2.74 5.17 -4.61
CA CYS A 117 -2.84 6.62 -4.63
C CYS A 117 -1.65 7.31 -5.28
N ALA A 118 -1.94 8.46 -5.87
CA ALA A 118 -0.99 9.46 -6.33
C ALA A 118 -1.35 10.82 -5.71
N ILE A 119 -0.48 11.35 -4.83
CA ILE A 119 -0.63 12.68 -4.26
C ILE A 119 0.23 13.65 -5.07
N PRO A 120 -0.37 14.60 -5.80
CA PRO A 120 0.39 15.65 -6.46
C PRO A 120 1.14 16.51 -5.44
N LEU A 121 2.40 16.83 -5.71
CA LEU A 121 3.19 17.71 -4.85
C LEU A 121 2.59 19.12 -4.76
N ALA A 122 1.93 19.58 -5.83
CA ALA A 122 1.24 20.86 -5.87
C ALA A 122 0.11 20.98 -4.82
N ASP A 123 -0.49 19.86 -4.41
CA ASP A 123 -1.55 19.82 -3.40
C ASP A 123 -0.99 19.73 -1.97
N LEU A 124 0.32 19.44 -1.83
CA LEU A 124 1.03 19.46 -0.56
C LEU A 124 1.53 20.87 -0.28
N GLN A 125 0.66 21.71 0.29
CA GLN A 125 1.02 23.10 0.61
C GLN A 125 2.35 23.18 1.37
N GLY A 126 3.22 24.12 0.99
CA GLY A 126 4.55 24.28 1.59
C GLY A 126 5.59 23.24 1.18
N ILE A 127 5.26 22.30 0.29
CA ILE A 127 6.21 21.37 -0.33
C ILE A 127 6.36 21.75 -1.81
N SER A 128 7.55 22.19 -2.20
CA SER A 128 7.86 22.52 -3.61
C SER A 128 8.65 21.41 -4.32
N SER A 129 9.30 20.52 -3.56
CA SER A 129 10.05 19.39 -4.10
C SER A 129 10.22 18.31 -3.03
N THR A 130 10.30 17.06 -3.48
CA THR A 130 10.71 15.92 -2.65
C THR A 130 12.21 15.62 -2.75
N SER A 131 12.94 16.27 -3.65
CA SER A 131 14.36 16.03 -3.88
C SER A 131 15.18 16.28 -2.62
N GLY A 132 15.97 15.28 -2.22
CA GLY A 132 16.79 15.32 -1.00
C GLY A 132 15.98 15.20 0.30
N GLN A 133 14.65 15.08 0.24
CA GLN A 133 13.80 15.00 1.41
C GLN A 133 13.53 13.55 1.80
N THR A 134 13.39 13.31 3.10
CA THR A 134 12.83 12.03 3.57
C THR A 134 11.31 12.12 3.52
N ILE A 135 10.70 11.13 2.86
CA ILE A 135 9.26 10.94 2.81
C ILE A 135 8.95 9.72 3.65
N SER A 136 7.98 9.83 4.55
CA SER A 136 7.55 8.69 5.35
C SER A 136 6.06 8.54 5.45
N LEU A 137 5.58 7.30 5.42
CA LEU A 137 4.17 6.95 5.59
C LEU A 137 4.02 6.01 6.78
N LYS A 138 3.04 6.29 7.65
CA LYS A 138 2.63 5.40 8.74
C LYS A 138 1.11 5.27 8.78
N ASN A 139 0.62 4.11 9.19
CA ASN A 139 -0.75 3.91 9.64
C ASN A 139 -0.73 2.86 10.76
N PRO A 140 -0.76 3.29 12.04
CA PRO A 140 -0.70 2.37 13.17
C PRO A 140 -1.92 1.46 13.26
N ASN A 141 -3.04 1.84 12.63
CA ASN A 141 -4.21 0.97 12.54
C ASN A 141 -3.99 -0.18 11.56
N LEU A 142 -2.91 -0.20 10.76
CA LEU A 142 -2.65 -1.24 9.76
C LEU A 142 -1.32 -1.98 9.97
N TRP A 143 -0.28 -1.28 10.44
CA TRP A 143 1.03 -1.84 10.72
C TRP A 143 1.77 -1.04 11.79
N THR A 144 2.73 -1.69 12.45
CA THR A 144 3.66 -1.01 13.36
C THR A 144 4.85 -0.46 12.58
N GLY A 145 5.22 0.80 12.85
CA GLY A 145 6.37 1.45 12.22
C GLY A 145 6.01 2.40 11.07
N SER A 146 7.01 2.78 10.27
CA SER A 146 6.85 3.72 9.16
C SER A 146 7.68 3.29 7.96
N LEU A 147 7.13 3.49 6.77
CA LEU A 147 7.83 3.33 5.52
C LEU A 147 8.56 4.62 5.23
N LYS A 148 9.80 4.53 4.77
CA LYS A 148 10.60 5.70 4.43
C LYS A 148 11.20 5.52 3.06
N VAL A 149 11.14 6.57 2.24
CA VAL A 149 11.90 6.69 1.01
C VAL A 149 12.59 8.04 0.99
N SER A 150 13.78 8.08 0.41
CA SER A 150 14.42 9.34 0.06
C SER A 150 13.83 9.80 -1.27
N GLY A 151 13.32 11.03 -1.32
CA GLY A 151 12.95 11.64 -2.58
C GLY A 151 14.20 11.91 -3.40
N GLY A 152 14.47 11.02 -4.33
CA GLY A 152 15.39 11.27 -5.43
C GLY A 152 14.57 11.63 -6.66
N SER A 153 15.16 12.43 -7.55
CA SER A 153 14.66 12.61 -8.92
C SER A 153 14.73 11.29 -9.68
N THR A 154 13.93 10.30 -9.31
CA THR A 154 13.80 9.04 -10.04
C THR A 154 12.96 9.35 -11.27
N GLY A 155 13.60 9.41 -12.43
CA GLY A 155 12.92 9.60 -13.72
C GLY A 155 11.86 8.51 -13.99
N PRO A 156 11.04 8.66 -15.06
CA PRO A 156 9.80 7.91 -15.32
C PRO A 156 9.92 6.37 -15.46
N ILE A 157 11.11 5.80 -15.30
CA ILE A 157 11.41 4.38 -15.52
C ILE A 157 11.03 3.49 -14.31
N VAL A 158 10.87 4.06 -13.11
CA VAL A 158 10.64 3.25 -11.89
C VAL A 158 9.19 2.77 -11.72
N LEU A 159 8.19 3.47 -12.29
CA LEU A 159 6.77 3.14 -12.10
C LEU A 159 6.36 1.81 -12.76
N ALA A 160 6.81 1.54 -13.99
CA ALA A 160 6.52 0.27 -14.67
C ALA A 160 7.26 -0.91 -14.00
N GLY A 161 8.40 -0.65 -13.37
CA GLY A 161 9.23 -1.65 -12.72
C GLY A 161 8.63 -2.22 -11.43
N ILE A 162 8.03 -1.40 -10.57
CA ILE A 162 7.58 -1.87 -9.24
C ILE A 162 6.23 -2.60 -9.30
N GLY A 163 5.28 -2.14 -10.14
CA GLY A 163 4.04 -2.86 -10.40
C GLY A 163 4.31 -4.24 -11.03
N ALA A 164 5.26 -4.29 -11.97
CA ALA A 164 5.75 -5.53 -12.55
C ALA A 164 6.55 -6.38 -11.56
N LEU A 165 7.36 -5.81 -10.66
CA LEU A 165 8.13 -6.58 -9.67
C LEU A 165 7.26 -7.18 -8.57
N ILE A 166 6.16 -6.53 -8.18
CA ILE A 166 5.18 -7.12 -7.25
C ILE A 166 4.39 -8.24 -7.97
N ALA A 167 4.02 -8.07 -9.25
CA ALA A 167 3.36 -9.10 -10.05
C ALA A 167 4.28 -10.29 -10.43
N VAL A 168 5.54 -10.02 -10.77
CA VAL A 168 6.53 -11.04 -11.20
C VAL A 168 7.18 -11.70 -9.99
N GLY A 169 7.51 -10.95 -8.93
CA GLY A 169 8.05 -11.51 -7.70
C GLY A 169 7.07 -12.46 -7.01
N SER A 170 5.77 -12.15 -7.05
CA SER A 170 4.73 -13.09 -6.61
C SER A 170 4.67 -14.32 -7.51
N VAL A 171 4.80 -14.23 -8.83
CA VAL A 171 4.81 -15.41 -9.72
C VAL A 171 6.09 -16.26 -9.61
N TRP A 172 7.27 -15.66 -9.49
CA TRP A 172 8.57 -16.34 -9.58
C TRP A 172 8.95 -17.11 -8.30
N GLN A 173 8.52 -16.64 -7.13
CA GLN A 173 8.69 -17.37 -5.87
C GLN A 173 7.85 -18.66 -5.81
N PHE A 174 6.84 -18.80 -6.69
CA PHE A 174 6.01 -20.01 -6.80
C PHE A 174 6.42 -20.93 -7.96
N SER A 175 7.03 -20.44 -9.03
CA SER A 175 7.44 -21.29 -10.17
C SER A 175 8.75 -22.05 -9.94
N THR A 176 9.60 -21.61 -9.02
CA THR A 176 10.97 -22.14 -8.86
C THR A 176 11.15 -23.19 -7.77
N ARG A 177 10.07 -23.64 -7.09
CA ARG A 177 10.19 -24.79 -6.17
C ARG A 177 9.91 -26.09 -6.92
N PRO A 178 10.93 -26.93 -7.19
CA PRO A 178 10.73 -28.20 -7.89
C PRO A 178 9.77 -29.07 -7.09
N GLN A 179 8.71 -29.47 -7.76
CA GLN A 179 7.73 -30.43 -7.31
C GLN A 179 8.46 -31.75 -7.02
N LYS A 180 8.71 -32.07 -5.74
CA LYS A 180 9.18 -33.41 -5.37
C LYS A 180 8.09 -34.40 -5.79
N ARG A 181 8.33 -35.09 -6.90
CA ARG A 181 7.57 -36.26 -7.34
C ARG A 181 7.60 -37.29 -6.21
N GLY A 182 6.45 -37.56 -5.61
CA GLY A 182 6.28 -38.66 -4.65
C GLY A 182 6.49 -40.02 -5.32
N PRO A 183 6.86 -41.06 -4.55
CA PRO A 183 7.23 -42.35 -5.11
C PRO A 183 6.01 -43.07 -5.70
N ARG A 184 6.20 -43.70 -6.87
CA ARG A 184 5.26 -44.67 -7.45
C ARG A 184 5.24 -45.90 -6.55
N GLN A 185 4.07 -46.29 -6.04
CA GLN A 185 3.87 -47.61 -5.46
C GLN A 185 3.41 -48.57 -6.56
N SER A 186 4.15 -49.67 -6.70
CA SER A 186 3.80 -50.91 -7.40
C SER A 186 3.11 -51.86 -6.45
#